data_AF-A0A7V8F0X2-F1
#
_entry.id   AF-A0A7V8F0X2-F1
#
_cell.length_a   1.000
_cell.length_b   1.000
_cell.length_c   1.000
_cell.angle_alpha   90.00
_cell.angle_beta   90.00
_cell.angle_gamma   90.00
#
_symmetry.space_group_name_H-M   'P 1'
#
loop_
_entity.id
_entity.type
_entity.pdbx_description
1 polymer ?
#
loop_
_entity_poly.entity_id
_entity_poly.type
_entity_poly.pdbx_seq_one_letter_code
_entity_poly.pdbx_strand_id
1 'polypeptide(L)'
;MDDTHFTPEQLANRTGTAVVDHQARKWLVSLPIPERVDFLKRLWTLDFRYSLILLQAAQLPRQENQQLFRYWLHTGHHNAAQELINRLQPLLGETTFWRIASQETLTAPMWDFLNYHGRGRLQRPKGG
;
A
#
# COMPACT_ATOMS: atom_id res chain seq x y z
N MET A 1 -0.08 28.39 11.86
CA MET A 1 0.35 27.37 10.88
C MET A 1 -0.87 27.07 10.05
N ASP A 2 -0.77 27.06 8.72
CA ASP A 2 -1.91 26.72 7.86
C ASP A 2 -2.44 25.34 8.25
N ASP A 3 -3.70 25.30 8.72
CA ASP A 3 -4.49 24.08 8.94
C ASP A 3 -4.81 23.45 7.58
N THR A 4 -3.77 23.00 6.89
CA THR A 4 -3.92 22.34 5.59
C THR A 4 -4.40 20.92 5.85
N HIS A 5 -5.72 20.75 5.84
CA HIS A 5 -6.35 19.44 5.85
C HIS A 5 -6.46 18.92 4.41
N PHE A 6 -5.58 18.00 4.05
CA PHE A 6 -5.65 17.35 2.74
C PHE A 6 -6.80 16.35 2.71
N THR A 7 -7.52 16.31 1.59
CA THR A 7 -8.48 15.24 1.30
C THR A 7 -7.90 14.27 0.26
N PRO A 8 -8.38 13.00 0.21
CA PRO A 8 -7.96 12.06 -0.83
C PRO A 8 -8.16 12.60 -2.25
N GLU A 9 -9.24 13.34 -2.48
CA GLU A 9 -9.62 13.89 -3.79
C GLU A 9 -8.66 15.00 -4.23
N GLN A 10 -8.19 15.85 -3.30
CA GLN A 10 -7.18 16.87 -3.57
C GLN A 10 -5.80 16.28 -3.92
N LEU A 11 -5.54 15.07 -3.42
CA LEU A 11 -4.27 14.38 -3.59
C LEU A 11 -4.28 13.32 -4.71
N ALA A 12 -5.43 13.08 -5.34
CA ALA A 12 -5.51 12.17 -6.48
C ALA A 12 -4.73 12.72 -7.69
N ASN A 13 -4.14 11.81 -8.48
CA ASN A 13 -3.34 12.10 -9.68
C ASN A 13 -2.00 12.80 -9.43
N ARG A 14 -1.52 12.78 -8.18
CA ARG A 14 -0.24 13.40 -7.82
C ARG A 14 0.91 12.43 -8.07
N THR A 15 2.06 12.98 -8.47
CA THR A 15 3.25 12.20 -8.85
C THR A 15 4.26 12.02 -7.71
N GLY A 16 4.14 12.76 -6.60
CA GLY A 16 4.96 12.59 -5.40
C GLY A 16 6.30 13.35 -5.38
N THR A 17 6.47 14.34 -6.25
CA THR A 17 7.71 15.15 -6.39
C THR A 17 7.50 16.65 -6.15
N ALA A 18 6.27 17.13 -6.10
CA ALA A 18 5.94 18.54 -5.90
C ALA A 18 6.06 18.97 -4.43
N VAL A 19 6.17 20.27 -4.18
CA VAL A 19 6.23 20.86 -2.82
C VAL A 19 5.06 20.42 -1.96
N VAL A 20 3.86 20.38 -2.53
CA VAL A 20 2.64 19.94 -1.85
C VAL A 20 2.66 18.44 -1.50
N ASP A 21 3.44 17.61 -2.19
CA ASP A 21 3.63 16.21 -1.79
C ASP A 21 4.45 16.11 -0.51
N HIS A 22 5.43 17.01 -0.32
CA HIS A 22 6.18 17.13 0.93
C HIS A 22 5.29 17.60 2.08
N GLN A 23 4.39 18.56 1.81
CA GLN A 23 3.41 19.02 2.78
C GLN A 23 2.43 17.90 3.15
N ALA A 24 1.92 17.15 2.17
CA ALA A 24 1.02 16.01 2.38
C ALA A 24 1.67 14.92 3.24
N ARG A 25 2.95 14.59 3.01
CA ARG A 25 3.69 13.63 3.84
C ARG A 25 3.82 14.10 5.28
N LYS A 26 4.20 15.36 5.51
CA LYS A 26 4.31 15.94 6.85
C LYS A 26 2.97 15.94 7.58
N TRP A 27 1.92 16.38 6.88
CA TRP A 27 0.56 16.38 7.40
C TRP A 27 0.10 14.96 7.75
N LEU A 28 0.28 13.98 6.86
CA LEU A 28 -0.10 12.60 7.12
C LEU A 28 0.57 12.06 8.38
N VAL A 29 1.86 12.34 8.59
CA VAL A 29 2.59 11.92 9.80
C VAL A 29 2.10 12.64 11.06
N SER A 30 1.50 13.82 10.95
CA SER A 30 0.91 14.50 12.13
C SER A 30 -0.42 13.90 12.60
N LEU A 31 -1.11 13.13 11.76
CA LEU A 31 -2.39 12.51 12.13
C LEU A 31 -2.19 11.35 13.13
N PRO A 32 -3.21 11.01 13.94
CA PRO A 32 -3.27 9.73 14.65
C PRO A 32 -3.19 8.54 13.69
N ILE A 33 -2.60 7.42 14.15
CA ILE A 33 -2.40 6.22 13.32
C ILE A 33 -3.69 5.73 12.63
N PRO A 34 -4.86 5.62 13.32
CA PRO A 34 -6.09 5.18 12.67
C PRO A 34 -6.49 6.09 11.50
N GLU A 35 -6.35 7.40 11.66
CA GLU A 35 -6.67 8.38 10.63
C GLU A 35 -5.72 8.29 9.43
N ARG A 36 -4.43 8.02 9.66
CA ARG A 36 -3.48 7.75 8.57
C ARG A 36 -3.90 6.53 7.74
N VAL A 37 -4.27 5.45 8.44
CA VAL A 37 -4.69 4.19 7.81
C VAL A 37 -5.95 4.41 6.98
N ASP A 38 -6.96 5.07 7.54
CA ASP A 38 -8.22 5.33 6.84
C ASP A 38 -8.03 6.27 5.65
N PHE A 39 -7.17 7.29 5.79
CA PHE A 39 -6.80 8.16 4.67
C PHE A 39 -6.17 7.38 3.51
N LEU A 40 -5.19 6.51 3.79
CA LEU A 40 -4.52 5.71 2.78
C LEU A 40 -5.46 4.70 2.11
N LYS A 41 -6.42 4.12 2.84
CA LYS A 41 -7.46 3.26 2.27
C LYS A 41 -8.38 4.02 1.31
N ARG A 42 -8.80 5.22 1.70
CA ARG A 42 -9.66 6.07 0.85
C ARG A 42 -8.92 6.59 -0.38
N LEU A 43 -7.67 7.00 -0.23
CA LEU A 43 -6.88 7.46 -1.37
C LEU A 43 -6.60 6.32 -2.36
N TRP A 44 -6.47 5.08 -1.88
CA TRP A 44 -6.18 3.93 -2.73
C TRP A 44 -7.21 3.73 -3.84
N THR A 45 -8.49 3.96 -3.55
CA THR A 45 -9.57 3.80 -4.52
C THR A 45 -9.55 4.86 -5.62
N LEU A 46 -8.91 6.01 -5.36
CA LEU A 46 -8.76 7.12 -6.30
C LEU A 46 -7.43 7.05 -7.04
N ASP A 47 -6.36 6.77 -6.32
CA ASP A 47 -4.98 6.73 -6.82
C ASP A 47 -4.12 5.78 -5.97
N PHE A 48 -4.10 4.52 -6.38
CA PHE A 48 -3.31 3.48 -5.70
C PHE A 48 -1.80 3.77 -5.73
N ARG A 49 -1.30 4.41 -6.80
CA ARG A 49 0.14 4.70 -6.94
C ARG A 49 0.55 5.75 -5.92
N TYR A 50 -0.19 6.85 -5.86
CA TYR A 50 0.10 7.91 -4.91
C TYR A 50 -0.12 7.46 -3.46
N SER A 51 -1.11 6.59 -3.21
CA SER A 51 -1.30 5.96 -1.90
C SER A 51 -0.07 5.18 -1.44
N LEU A 52 0.56 4.41 -2.33
CA LEU A 52 1.77 3.65 -2.01
C LEU A 52 2.99 4.55 -1.80
N ILE A 53 3.06 5.69 -2.49
CA ILE A 53 4.10 6.71 -2.23
C ILE A 53 3.93 7.31 -0.83
N LEU A 54 2.70 7.66 -0.45
CA LEU A 54 2.43 8.23 0.88
C LEU A 54 2.63 7.21 2.00
N LEU A 55 2.29 5.94 1.77
CA LEU A 55 2.50 4.87 2.74
C LEU A 55 3.95 4.81 3.22
N GLN A 56 4.93 4.91 2.30
CA GLN A 56 6.35 4.86 2.65
C GLN A 56 6.76 6.00 3.60
N ALA A 57 6.03 7.12 3.58
CA ALA A 57 6.26 8.26 4.46
C ALA A 57 5.37 8.27 5.71
N ALA A 58 4.31 7.46 5.76
CA ALA A 58 3.28 7.51 6.79
C ALA A 58 3.74 7.06 8.19
N GLN A 59 4.94 6.47 8.28
CA GLN A 59 5.55 5.98 9.53
C GLN A 59 4.59 5.10 10.34
N LEU A 60 3.84 4.24 9.64
CA LEU A 60 2.95 3.30 10.31
C LEU A 60 3.77 2.24 11.06
N PRO A 61 3.32 1.79 12.24
CA PRO A 61 3.92 0.64 12.87
C PRO A 61 3.73 -0.62 12.01
N ARG A 62 4.52 -1.64 12.31
CA ARG A 62 4.62 -2.83 11.46
C ARG A 62 3.28 -3.55 11.33
N GLN A 63 2.45 -3.57 12.39
CA GLN A 63 1.17 -4.27 12.39
C GLN A 63 0.19 -3.61 11.41
N GLU A 64 0.15 -2.28 11.37
CA GLU A 64 -0.72 -1.48 10.52
C GLU A 64 -0.30 -1.60 9.06
N ASN A 65 1.01 -1.60 8.77
CA ASN A 65 1.50 -1.90 7.42
C ASN A 65 1.05 -3.29 6.94
N GLN A 66 1.09 -4.31 7.81
CA GLN A 66 0.61 -5.65 7.45
C GLN A 66 -0.90 -5.69 7.23
N GLN A 67 -1.69 -5.04 8.08
CA GLN A 67 -3.15 -4.99 7.93
C GLN A 67 -3.55 -4.26 6.66
N LEU A 68 -2.88 -3.15 6.35
CA LEU A 68 -3.13 -2.38 5.13
C LEU A 68 -2.73 -3.16 3.88
N PHE A 69 -1.60 -3.88 3.92
CA PHE A 69 -1.21 -4.79 2.85
C PHE A 69 -2.28 -5.85 2.58
N ARG A 70 -2.78 -6.54 3.62
CA ARG A 70 -3.89 -7.51 3.48
C ARG A 70 -5.11 -6.87 2.85
N TYR A 71 -5.50 -5.69 3.34
CA TYR A 71 -6.64 -4.97 2.79
C TYR A 71 -6.49 -4.71 1.28
N TRP A 72 -5.32 -4.27 0.82
CA TRP A 72 -5.09 -4.01 -0.61
C TRP A 72 -4.89 -5.27 -1.46
N LEU A 73 -4.45 -6.39 -0.87
CA LEU A 73 -4.47 -7.66 -1.57
C LEU A 73 -5.89 -8.09 -1.96
N HIS A 74 -6.88 -7.79 -1.10
CA HIS A 74 -8.29 -8.12 -1.31
C HIS A 74 -9.06 -7.10 -2.15
N THR A 75 -8.77 -5.81 -1.93
CA THR A 75 -9.54 -4.70 -2.52
C THR A 75 -8.84 -4.02 -3.69
N GLY A 76 -7.56 -4.34 -3.90
CA GLY A 76 -6.72 -3.70 -4.90
C GLY A 76 -6.91 -4.24 -6.31
N HIS A 77 -6.66 -3.36 -7.29
CA HIS A 77 -6.55 -3.76 -8.68
C HIS A 77 -5.26 -4.58 -8.90
N HIS A 78 -5.32 -5.67 -9.68
CA HIS A 78 -4.16 -6.55 -9.93
C HIS A 78 -2.95 -5.82 -10.56
N ASN A 79 -3.20 -4.79 -11.38
CA ASN A 79 -2.16 -3.86 -11.87
C ASN A 79 -1.31 -3.20 -10.77
N ALA A 80 -1.74 -3.21 -9.52
CA ALA A 80 -0.96 -2.70 -8.40
C ALA A 80 0.08 -3.71 -7.86
N ALA A 81 0.05 -4.98 -8.30
CA ALA A 81 0.92 -6.04 -7.78
C ALA A 81 2.41 -5.69 -7.77
N GLN A 82 2.92 -5.15 -8.88
CA GLN A 82 4.33 -4.75 -8.98
C GLN A 82 4.66 -3.62 -7.98
N GLU A 83 3.79 -2.62 -7.87
CA GLU A 83 3.99 -1.51 -6.94
C GLU A 83 3.84 -1.95 -5.48
N LEU A 84 2.94 -2.89 -5.18
CA LEU A 84 2.84 -3.51 -3.87
C LEU A 84 4.17 -4.17 -3.49
N ILE A 85 4.77 -4.96 -4.39
CA ILE A 85 6.09 -5.56 -4.16
C ILE A 85 7.14 -4.46 -3.92
N ASN A 86 7.24 -3.49 -4.84
CA ASN A 86 8.27 -2.44 -4.79
C ASN A 86 8.20 -1.59 -3.50
N ARG A 87 6.99 -1.34 -2.99
CA ARG A 87 6.75 -0.35 -1.93
C ARG A 87 6.57 -0.97 -0.56
N LEU A 88 5.92 -2.14 -0.45
CA LEU A 88 5.67 -2.81 0.82
C LEU A 88 6.72 -3.85 1.19
N GLN A 89 7.41 -4.46 0.23
CA GLN A 89 8.48 -5.41 0.57
C GLN A 89 9.59 -4.75 1.42
N PRO A 90 10.05 -3.51 1.14
CA PRO A 90 11.00 -2.81 2.01
C PRO A 90 10.45 -2.49 3.41
N LEU A 91 9.14 -2.27 3.54
CA LEU A 91 8.49 -1.93 4.82
C LEU A 91 8.25 -3.16 5.71
N LEU A 92 7.91 -4.29 5.10
CA LEU A 92 7.55 -5.53 5.81
C LEU A 92 8.72 -6.50 5.96
N GLY A 93 9.72 -6.38 5.08
CA GLY A 93 10.74 -7.39 4.82
C GLY A 93 10.22 -8.49 3.88
N GLU A 94 11.11 -9.00 3.03
CA GLU A 94 10.79 -9.97 1.98
C GLU A 94 10.03 -11.20 2.50
N THR A 95 10.55 -11.87 3.53
CA THR A 95 9.91 -13.07 4.10
C THR A 95 8.50 -12.79 4.60
N THR A 96 8.28 -11.64 5.23
CA THR A 96 6.95 -11.30 5.78
C THR A 96 5.97 -10.96 4.66
N PHE A 97 6.42 -10.21 3.65
CA PHE A 97 5.61 -9.88 2.49
C PHE A 97 5.08 -11.14 1.80
N TRP A 98 5.97 -12.07 1.42
CA TRP A 98 5.57 -13.27 0.69
C TRP A 98 4.75 -14.24 1.55
N ARG A 99 5.06 -14.36 2.86
CA ARG A 99 4.24 -15.15 3.79
C ARG A 99 2.81 -14.64 3.88
N ILE A 100 2.62 -13.32 3.99
CA ILE A 100 1.27 -12.73 4.02
C ILE A 100 0.58 -12.98 2.69
N ALA A 101 1.22 -12.65 1.57
CA ALA A 101 0.64 -12.84 0.24
C ALA A 101 0.22 -14.29 -0.04
N SER A 102 0.96 -15.29 0.46
CA SER A 102 0.61 -16.70 0.32
C SER A 102 -0.51 -17.19 1.25
N GLN A 103 -0.79 -16.45 2.34
CA GLN A 103 -1.81 -16.79 3.33
C GLN A 103 -3.18 -16.17 3.02
N GLU A 104 -3.23 -15.13 2.19
CA GLU A 104 -4.47 -14.46 1.81
C GLU A 104 -5.16 -15.18 0.64
N THR A 105 -6.49 -15.19 0.63
CA THR A 105 -7.29 -15.66 -0.51
C THR A 105 -7.29 -14.60 -1.61
N LEU A 106 -6.36 -14.71 -2.55
CA LEU A 106 -6.21 -13.76 -3.65
C LEU A 106 -7.16 -14.07 -4.82
N THR A 107 -7.59 -13.01 -5.52
CA THR A 107 -8.22 -13.19 -6.83
C THR A 107 -7.21 -13.79 -7.81
N ALA A 108 -7.68 -14.58 -8.78
CA ALA A 108 -6.78 -15.19 -9.76
C ALA A 108 -5.87 -14.17 -10.48
N PRO A 109 -6.36 -12.99 -10.93
CA PRO A 109 -5.50 -11.97 -11.52
C PRO A 109 -4.44 -11.42 -10.55
N MET A 110 -4.79 -11.17 -9.27
CA MET A 110 -3.82 -10.69 -8.29
C MET A 110 -2.73 -11.75 -8.03
N TRP A 111 -3.13 -13.03 -7.96
CA TRP A 111 -2.21 -14.15 -7.82
C TRP A 111 -1.21 -14.21 -8.98
N ASP A 112 -1.71 -14.21 -10.21
CA ASP A 112 -0.87 -14.33 -11.41
C ASP A 112 0.12 -13.17 -11.53
N PHE A 113 -0.34 -11.93 -11.28
CA PHE A 113 0.53 -10.75 -11.35
C PHE A 113 1.59 -10.74 -10.24
N LEU A 114 1.21 -11.02 -8.99
CA LEU A 114 2.18 -11.10 -7.90
C LEU A 114 3.19 -12.23 -8.15
N ASN A 115 2.76 -13.36 -8.71
CA ASN A 115 3.65 -14.47 -8.98
C ASN A 115 4.58 -14.19 -10.17
N TYR A 116 4.07 -13.53 -11.22
CA TYR A 116 4.85 -13.07 -12.37
C TYR A 116 5.93 -12.07 -11.94
N HIS A 117 5.54 -10.97 -11.29
CA HIS A 117 6.48 -9.95 -10.82
C HIS A 117 7.38 -10.45 -9.67
N GLY A 118 6.86 -11.37 -8.86
CA GLY A 118 7.58 -12.05 -7.79
C GLY A 118 8.45 -13.22 -8.24
N ARG A 119 8.49 -13.55 -9.54
CA ARG A 119 9.29 -14.66 -10.11
C ARG A 119 9.05 -16.02 -9.45
N GLY A 120 7.78 -16.39 -9.23
CA GLY A 120 7.46 -17.72 -8.70
C GLY A 120 7.46 -17.84 -7.17
N ARG A 121 7.65 -16.73 -6.42
CA ARG A 121 7.74 -16.73 -4.95
C ARG A 121 6.44 -17.14 -4.25
N LEU A 122 5.34 -17.05 -4.97
CA LEU A 122 4.03 -17.44 -4.52
C LEU A 122 3.87 -18.94 -4.78
N GLN A 123 4.46 -19.74 -3.89
CA GLN A 123 4.30 -21.20 -3.93
C GLN A 123 2.86 -21.53 -3.52
N ARG A 124 2.16 -22.33 -4.35
CA ARG A 124 0.94 -23.00 -3.88
C ARG A 124 1.30 -23.87 -2.67
N PRO A 125 0.48 -23.90 -1.61
CA PRO A 125 0.60 -24.97 -0.64
C PRO A 125 0.56 -26.30 -1.40
N LYS A 126 1.59 -27.14 -1.24
CA LYS A 126 1.52 -28.52 -1.72
C LYS A 126 0.46 -29.23 -0.89
N GLY A 127 -0.71 -29.49 -1.47
CA GLY A 127 -1.72 -30.37 -0.87
C GLY A 127 -3.15 -29.84 -0.93
N GLY A 128 -3.87 -30.32 -1.93
CA GLY A 128 -5.29 -30.67 -1.88
C GLY A 128 -5.42 -32.02 -2.56
#